data_AF-A0A3P8FGU9-F1
#
_entry.id   AF-A0A3P8FGU9-F1
#
_cell.length_a   1.000
_cell.length_b   1.000
_cell.length_c   1.000
_cell.angle_alpha   90.00
_cell.angle_beta   90.00
_cell.angle_gamma   90.00
#
_symmetry.space_group_name_H-M   'P 1'
#
loop_
_entity.id
_entity.type
_entity.pdbx_description
1 polymer ?
#
loop_
_entity_poly.entity_id
_entity_poly.type
_entity_poly.pdbx_seq_one_letter_code
_entity_poly.pdbx_strand_id
1 'polypeptide(L)'
;MECQEGFELCAASPEVEIIESRPVWLETVGNLLPVAKLSEQLRLHFNAFHENRLAFPVRVKDLQQEAISKLAFMREPRQPIRIPSLLLPRDAI
;
A
#
# COMPACT_ATOMS: atom_id res chain seq x y z
N MET A 1 12.54 15.92 -9.20
CA MET A 1 11.28 16.01 -9.99
C MET A 1 10.18 16.64 -9.14
N GLU A 2 10.04 16.14 -7.93
CA GLU A 2 9.05 16.43 -6.89
C GLU A 2 8.76 17.93 -6.74
N CYS A 3 9.78 18.73 -6.40
CA CYS A 3 9.59 20.16 -6.17
C CYS A 3 9.17 20.93 -7.43
N GLN A 4 9.61 20.50 -8.62
CA GLN A 4 9.21 21.15 -9.89
C GLN A 4 7.76 20.85 -10.25
N GLU A 5 7.26 19.69 -9.83
CA GLU A 5 5.88 19.26 -10.02
C GLU A 5 4.95 19.68 -8.86
N GLY A 6 5.47 20.41 -7.87
CA GLY A 6 4.70 20.91 -6.72
C GLY A 6 4.44 19.88 -5.61
N PHE A 7 5.20 18.78 -5.57
CA PHE A 7 5.14 17.81 -4.47
C PHE A 7 5.92 18.29 -3.24
N GLU A 8 5.40 17.95 -2.06
CA GLU A 8 6.03 18.19 -0.77
C GLU A 8 6.35 16.88 -0.04
N LEU A 9 7.31 16.92 0.87
CA LEU A 9 7.65 15.79 1.73
C LEU A 9 6.71 15.73 2.93
N CYS A 10 5.76 14.79 2.93
CA CYS A 10 4.81 14.65 4.03
C CYS A 10 5.29 13.70 5.16
N ALA A 11 6.22 12.79 4.87
CA ALA A 11 6.74 11.81 5.83
C ALA A 11 8.13 11.30 5.45
N ALA A 12 8.98 11.05 6.44
CA ALA A 12 10.27 10.40 6.28
C ALA A 12 10.46 9.34 7.38
N SER A 13 10.96 8.16 7.03
CA SER A 13 11.28 7.11 8.01
C SER A 13 12.72 7.25 8.51
N PRO A 14 13.05 6.68 9.68
CA PRO A 14 14.43 6.35 10.02
C PRO A 14 15.04 5.36 9.01
N GLU A 15 16.34 5.15 9.11
CA GLU A 15 17.04 4.09 8.40
C GLU A 15 16.54 2.71 8.85
N VAL A 16 16.34 1.82 7.88
CA VAL A 16 15.84 0.46 8.11
C VAL A 16 16.56 -0.53 7.20
N GLU A 17 16.66 -1.78 7.65
CA GLU A 17 17.21 -2.87 6.84
C GLU A 17 16.19 -3.34 5.79
N ILE A 18 16.63 -3.37 4.53
CA ILE A 18 15.88 -3.87 3.38
C ILE A 18 16.70 -4.96 2.68
N ILE A 19 16.00 -6.00 2.21
CA ILE A 19 16.61 -7.07 1.41
C ILE A 19 16.38 -6.74 -0.06
N GLU A 20 17.47 -6.60 -0.82
CA GLU A 20 17.43 -6.36 -2.27
C GLU A 20 16.64 -7.45 -3.00
N SER A 21 15.95 -7.05 -4.07
CA SER A 21 15.14 -7.94 -4.93
C SER A 21 13.96 -8.62 -4.23
N ARG A 22 13.65 -8.27 -2.97
CA ARG A 22 12.40 -8.67 -2.32
C ARG A 22 11.39 -7.53 -2.35
N PRO A 23 10.12 -7.80 -2.74
CA PRO A 23 9.09 -6.78 -2.64
C PRO A 23 8.80 -6.45 -1.18
N VAL A 24 8.42 -5.20 -0.93
CA VAL A 24 7.78 -4.76 0.31
C VAL A 24 6.36 -4.32 -0.02
N TRP A 25 5.40 -4.70 0.83
CA TRP A 25 3.98 -4.48 0.58
C TRP A 25 3.47 -3.28 1.37
N LEU A 26 2.68 -2.43 0.73
CA LEU A 26 2.15 -1.22 1.34
C LEU A 26 0.85 -1.51 2.09
N GLU A 27 0.84 -1.12 3.37
CA GLU A 27 -0.34 -1.05 4.24
C GLU A 27 -0.69 0.40 4.56
N THR A 28 -1.98 0.69 4.65
CA THR A 28 -2.48 2.04 4.93
C THR A 28 -3.57 1.98 6.00
N VAL A 29 -3.48 2.83 7.00
CA VAL A 29 -4.50 2.97 8.04
C VAL A 29 -4.82 4.46 8.23
N GLY A 30 -6.10 4.82 8.07
CA GLY A 30 -6.55 6.19 8.21
C GLY A 30 -7.60 6.57 7.17
N ASN A 31 -7.70 7.86 6.90
CA ASN A 31 -8.73 8.45 6.05
C ASN A 31 -8.29 8.59 4.58
N LEU A 32 -6.99 8.55 4.29
CA LEU A 32 -6.45 8.43 2.94
C LEU A 32 -6.23 6.97 2.58
N LEU A 33 -6.90 6.49 1.52
CA LEU A 33 -6.83 5.11 1.04
C LEU A 33 -6.31 5.04 -0.39
N PRO A 34 -5.42 4.10 -0.72
CA PRO A 34 -5.03 3.84 -2.10
C PRO A 34 -6.23 3.41 -2.96
N VAL A 35 -6.23 3.84 -4.22
CA VAL A 35 -7.15 3.34 -5.23
C VAL A 35 -6.42 2.25 -6.03
N ALA A 36 -6.79 0.99 -5.79
CA ALA A 36 -6.21 -0.19 -6.42
C ALA A 36 -7.30 -1.17 -6.85
N LYS A 37 -6.98 -2.14 -7.71
CA LYS A 37 -7.94 -3.17 -8.13
C LYS A 37 -8.34 -4.05 -6.94
N LEU A 38 -9.51 -4.69 -7.04
CA LEU A 38 -9.91 -5.71 -6.07
C LEU A 38 -8.83 -6.80 -6.01
N SER A 39 -8.45 -7.19 -4.80
CA SER A 39 -7.35 -8.14 -4.48
C SER A 39 -5.92 -7.67 -4.79
N GLU A 40 -5.73 -6.44 -5.27
CA GLU A 40 -4.39 -5.88 -5.48
C GLU A 40 -3.84 -5.28 -4.18
N GLN A 41 -2.67 -5.76 -3.76
CA GLN A 41 -1.86 -5.11 -2.74
C GLN A 41 -0.68 -4.43 -3.41
N LEU A 42 -0.62 -3.11 -3.27
CA LEU A 42 0.49 -2.31 -3.76
C LEU A 42 1.80 -2.79 -3.12
N ARG A 43 2.86 -2.86 -3.93
CA ARG A 43 4.19 -3.31 -3.49
C ARG A 43 5.28 -2.56 -4.23
N LEU A 44 6.40 -2.35 -3.56
CA LEU A 44 7.61 -1.75 -4.13
C LEU A 44 8.71 -2.81 -4.15
N HIS A 45 9.40 -2.97 -5.28
CA HIS A 45 10.65 -3.74 -5.31
C HIS A 45 11.80 -2.80 -5.00
N PHE A 46 12.71 -3.24 -4.14
CA PHE A 46 13.87 -2.46 -3.77
C PHE A 46 15.11 -2.99 -4.49
N ASN A 47 15.70 -2.14 -5.32
CA ASN A 47 16.99 -2.35 -5.98
C ASN A 47 17.99 -1.37 -5.37
N ALA A 48 19.13 -1.87 -4.89
CA ALA A 48 20.13 -1.02 -4.27
C ALA A 48 20.67 -0.02 -5.29
N PHE A 49 20.98 1.20 -4.84
CA PHE A 49 21.54 2.29 -5.67
C PHE A 49 20.68 2.74 -6.86
N HIS A 50 19.42 2.32 -6.91
CA HIS A 50 18.43 2.78 -7.89
C HIS A 50 17.33 3.58 -7.19
N GLU A 51 16.67 4.42 -7.97
CA GLU A 51 15.43 5.04 -7.51
C GLU A 51 14.31 3.99 -7.45
N ASN A 52 13.78 3.76 -6.25
CA ASN A 52 12.67 2.84 -6.02
C ASN A 52 11.38 3.65 -5.82
N ARG A 53 10.57 3.79 -6.87
CA ARG A 53 9.36 4.64 -6.88
C ARG A 53 8.09 3.81 -7.01
N LEU A 54 7.09 4.11 -6.18
CA LEU A 54 5.73 3.54 -6.25
C LEU A 54 4.71 4.68 -6.31
N ALA A 55 4.19 4.98 -7.50
CA ALA A 55 3.13 5.98 -7.69
C ALA A 55 1.75 5.32 -7.68
N PHE A 56 0.80 5.90 -6.96
CA PHE A 56 -0.58 5.40 -6.91
C PHE A 56 -1.57 6.53 -6.56
N PRO A 57 -2.80 6.48 -7.10
CA PRO A 57 -3.85 7.41 -6.72
C PRO A 57 -4.37 7.12 -5.30
N VAL A 58 -4.79 8.17 -4.61
CA VAL A 58 -5.33 8.12 -3.24
C VAL A 58 -6.70 8.80 -3.21
N ARG A 59 -7.62 8.27 -2.39
CA ARG A 59 -8.92 8.88 -2.13
C ARG A 59 -9.13 9.13 -0.64
N VAL A 60 -9.92 10.14 -0.32
CA VAL A 60 -10.44 10.37 1.03
C VAL A 60 -11.62 9.42 1.27
N LYS A 61 -11.59 8.68 2.38
CA LYS A 61 -12.66 7.75 2.77
C LYS A 61 -13.89 8.48 3.31
N ASP A 62 -13.66 9.47 4.18
CA ASP A 62 -14.66 10.30 4.83
C ASP A 62 -14.27 11.78 4.72
N LEU A 63 -15.08 12.54 3.97
CA LEU A 63 -14.84 13.97 3.69
C LEU A 63 -15.06 14.87 4.91
N GLN A 64 -15.63 14.36 6.00
CA GLN A 64 -15.83 15.09 7.25
C GLN A 64 -14.66 14.97 8.23
N GLN A 65 -13.69 14.09 7.94
CA GLN A 65 -12.51 13.87 8.77
C GLN A 65 -11.24 14.42 8.11
N GLU A 66 -10.21 14.67 8.91
CA GLU A 66 -8.92 15.12 8.40
C GLU A 66 -8.34 14.11 7.40
N ALA A 67 -7.67 14.63 6.37
CA ALA A 67 -7.06 13.85 5.31
C ALA A 67 -5.70 13.28 5.75
N ILE A 68 -5.71 12.43 6.79
CA ILE A 68 -4.49 11.84 7.39
C ILE A 68 -4.54 10.32 7.31
N SER A 69 -3.38 9.72 7.02
CA SER A 69 -3.15 8.28 7.14
C SER A 69 -1.74 7.96 7.61
N LYS A 70 -1.59 6.75 8.14
CA LYS A 70 -0.30 6.10 8.36
C LYS A 70 -0.05 5.09 7.25
N LEU A 71 1.19 5.05 6.79
CA LEU A 71 1.67 4.09 5.80
C LEU A 71 2.66 3.15 6.49
N ALA A 72 2.63 1.87 6.14
CA ALA A 72 3.61 0.89 6.59
C ALA A 72 4.06 0.02 5.42
N PHE A 73 5.35 -0.29 5.38
CA PHE A 73 5.93 -1.23 4.43
C PHE A 73 6.17 -2.57 5.14
N MET A 74 5.48 -3.61 4.67
CA MET A 74 5.49 -4.95 5.25
C MET A 74 6.42 -5.86 4.45
N ARG A 75 7.00 -6.87 5.10
CA ARG A 75 7.85 -7.90 4.47
C ARG A 75 7.07 -9.09 3.90
N GLU A 76 5.77 -9.15 4.15
CA GLU A 76 4.91 -10.24 3.68
C GLU A 76 3.61 -9.64 3.15
N PRO A 77 2.95 -10.29 2.17
CA PRO A 77 1.66 -9.85 1.69
C PRO A 77 0.58 -10.00 2.77
N ARG A 78 -0.50 -9.22 2.65
CA ARG A 78 -1.72 -9.46 3.43
C ARG A 78 -2.24 -10.85 3.11
N GLN A 79 -2.66 -11.58 4.14
CA GLN A 79 -3.37 -12.82 3.91
C GLN A 79 -4.69 -12.50 3.17
N PRO A 80 -5.02 -13.23 2.09
CA PRO A 80 -6.34 -13.11 1.50
C PRO A 80 -7.39 -13.36 2.58
N ILE A 81 -8.45 -12.55 2.60
CA ILE A 81 -9.61 -12.84 3.44
C ILE A 81 -10.09 -14.22 3.01
N ARG A 82 -9.84 -15.25 3.84
CA ARG A 82 -10.41 -16.57 3.63
C ARG A 82 -11.90 -16.40 3.82
N ILE A 83 -12.66 -16.32 2.74
CA ILE A 83 -14.10 -16.54 2.79
C ILE A 83 -14.22 -17.98 3.31
N PRO A 84 -14.83 -18.22 4.49
CA PRO A 84 -15.03 -19.58 4.95
C PRO A 84 -15.79 -20.33 3.85
N SER A 85 -15.26 -21.48 3.43
CA SER A 85 -15.88 -22.34 2.40
C SER A 85 -17.32 -22.75 2.72
N LEU A 86 -17.76 -22.54 3.97
CA LEU A 86 -19.13 -22.66 4.46
C LEU A 86 -20.12 -21.64 3.87
N LEU A 87 -19.65 -20.59 3.18
CA LEU A 87 -20.50 -19.56 2.55
C LEU A 87 -20.71 -19.75 1.04
N LEU A 88 -20.09 -20.76 0.42
CA LEU A 88 -20.41 -21.12 -0.97
C LEU A 88 -21.66 -22.01 -0.99
N PRO A 89 -22.68 -21.71 -1.82
CA PRO A 89 -23.80 -22.62 -2.04
C PRO A 89 -23.27 -23.99 -2.45
N ARG A 90 -23.84 -25.07 -1.90
CA ARG A 90 -23.39 -26.45 -2.14
C ARG A 90 -23.47 -26.88 -3.62
N ASP A 91 -24.14 -26.10 -4.45
CA ASP A 91 -24.44 -26.44 -5.85
C ASP A 91 -23.43 -25.85 -6.85
N ALA A 92 -22.25 -25.40 -6.39
CA ALA A 92 -21.22 -24.78 -7.23
C ALA A 92 -20.08 -25.73 -7.66
N ILE A 93 -20.25 -27.06 -7.56
CA ILE A 93 -19.31 -28.08 -8.06
C ILE A 93 -20.06 -29.09 -8.92
#